data_AF-A0A9D1TTA1-F1
#
_entry.id   AF-A0A9D1TTA1-F1
#
_cell.length_a   1.000
_cell.length_b   1.000
_cell.length_c   1.000
_cell.angle_alpha   90.00
_cell.angle_beta   90.00
_cell.angle_gamma   90.00
#
_symmetry.space_group_name_H-M   'P 1'
#
loop_
_entity.id
_entity.type
_entity.pdbx_description
1 polymer ?
#
loop_
_entity_poly.entity_id
_entity_poly.type
_entity_poly.pdbx_seq_one_letter_code
_entity_poly.pdbx_strand_id
1 'polypeptide(L)'
;MSKKSLHRSDCAESFVNSGFMFLYMLIFSVLGFFFMFGNLNPWIELFIGIAFTVPIMILYFHAGGEEGAREFKRLNGITVEQAKTGCKKAPNPFKGIIYVLPYLLLSLLMSALCWAVDNQIFKVFLLVVFMPAAILGQATGLIVYPQEVVYDKGLETEYTVIEGTTSGLNVFIVVAVFAIIACMVFMIAYIRKIRQSKDTFNSFMTEIVMNDKFRNK
;
A
#
# COMPACT_ATOMS: atom_id res chain seq x y z
N MET A 1 -19.43 -23.30 -25.97
CA MET A 1 -18.23 -23.41 -25.10
C MET A 1 -18.16 -22.19 -24.20
N SER A 2 -18.53 -22.34 -22.94
CA SER A 2 -18.43 -21.28 -21.93
C SER A 2 -16.95 -20.99 -21.68
N LYS A 3 -16.48 -19.79 -22.03
CA LYS A 3 -15.19 -19.27 -21.56
C LYS A 3 -15.27 -19.21 -20.03
N LYS A 4 -14.84 -20.26 -19.35
CA LYS A 4 -14.51 -20.19 -17.92
C LYS A 4 -13.46 -19.09 -17.80
N SER A 5 -13.86 -17.91 -17.34
CA SER A 5 -12.91 -16.94 -16.84
C SER A 5 -12.06 -17.70 -15.82
N LEU A 6 -10.76 -17.75 -16.04
CA LEU A 6 -9.81 -18.41 -15.14
C LEU A 6 -9.80 -17.58 -13.85
N HIS A 7 -10.79 -17.81 -13.00
CA HIS A 7 -11.02 -17.01 -11.82
C HIS A 7 -10.00 -17.46 -10.77
N ARG A 8 -9.03 -16.60 -10.47
CA ARG A 8 -8.09 -16.83 -9.36
C ARG A 8 -8.89 -16.89 -8.06
N SER A 9 -8.43 -17.74 -7.13
CA SER A 9 -9.00 -17.83 -5.79
C SER A 9 -8.73 -16.54 -5.01
N ASP A 10 -9.62 -16.20 -4.06
CA ASP A 10 -9.50 -15.00 -3.20
C ASP A 10 -8.13 -14.91 -2.50
N CYS A 11 -7.52 -16.07 -2.21
CA CYS A 11 -6.16 -16.18 -1.68
C CYS A 11 -5.09 -15.76 -2.70
N ALA A 12 -5.17 -16.24 -3.94
CA ALA A 12 -4.22 -15.87 -4.99
C ALA A 12 -4.32 -14.38 -5.35
N GLU A 13 -5.51 -13.79 -5.32
CA GLU A 13 -5.70 -12.35 -5.54
C GLU A 13 -5.11 -11.52 -4.40
N SER A 14 -5.24 -11.98 -3.15
CA SER A 14 -4.60 -11.35 -1.99
C SER A 14 -3.06 -11.30 -2.11
N PHE A 15 -2.43 -12.41 -2.51
CA PHE A 15 -0.97 -12.44 -2.74
C PHE A 15 -0.54 -11.53 -3.87
N VAL A 16 -1.32 -11.45 -4.95
CA VAL A 16 -1.01 -10.58 -6.09
C VAL A 16 -1.10 -9.11 -5.70
N ASN A 17 -2.15 -8.71 -4.97
CA ASN A 17 -2.30 -7.32 -4.52
C ASN A 17 -1.22 -6.93 -3.52
N SER A 18 -0.92 -7.79 -2.56
CA SER A 18 0.19 -7.57 -1.63
C SER A 18 1.54 -7.51 -2.37
N GLY A 19 1.73 -8.33 -3.39
CA GLY A 19 2.91 -8.30 -4.26
C GLY A 19 3.05 -6.98 -5.02
N PHE A 20 1.95 -6.45 -5.58
CA PHE A 20 1.94 -5.13 -6.22
C PHE A 20 2.26 -4.01 -5.23
N MET A 21 1.77 -4.09 -3.99
CA MET A 21 2.12 -3.10 -2.96
C MET A 21 3.63 -3.09 -2.69
N PHE A 22 4.24 -4.25 -2.49
CA PHE A 22 5.71 -4.34 -2.36
C PHE A 22 6.45 -3.85 -3.60
N LEU A 23 5.96 -4.19 -4.80
CA LEU A 23 6.58 -3.77 -6.05
C LEU A 23 6.60 -2.25 -6.19
N TYR A 24 5.48 -1.57 -5.92
CA TYR A 24 5.43 -0.11 -5.95
C TYR A 24 6.40 0.47 -4.93
N MET A 25 6.43 -0.06 -3.70
CA MET A 25 7.38 0.38 -2.68
C MET A 25 8.84 0.27 -3.17
N LEU A 26 9.20 -0.84 -3.82
CA LEU A 26 10.54 -1.09 -4.34
C LEU A 26 10.90 -0.11 -5.47
N ILE A 27 9.98 0.13 -6.41
CA ILE A 27 10.19 1.08 -7.52
C ILE A 27 10.52 2.48 -6.98
N PHE A 28 9.73 2.98 -6.03
CA PHE A 28 9.97 4.29 -5.44
C PHE A 28 11.18 4.30 -4.50
N SER A 29 11.58 3.14 -3.98
CA SER A 29 12.79 3.02 -3.17
C SER A 29 14.07 3.20 -3.95
N VAL A 30 14.14 2.70 -5.17
CA VAL A 30 15.30 2.94 -6.07
C VAL A 30 15.46 4.44 -6.35
N LEU A 31 14.36 5.17 -6.50
CA LEU A 31 14.39 6.62 -6.72
C LEU A 31 14.78 7.39 -5.45
N GLY A 32 14.31 6.94 -4.29
CA GLY A 32 14.61 7.57 -2.99
C GLY A 32 16.05 7.35 -2.52
N PHE A 33 16.72 6.28 -2.95
CA PHE A 33 18.09 5.92 -2.56
C PHE A 33 19.09 7.07 -2.72
N PHE A 34 18.97 7.85 -3.79
CA PHE A 34 19.86 8.99 -4.06
C PHE A 34 19.77 10.12 -3.03
N PHE A 35 18.65 10.24 -2.32
CA PHE A 35 18.39 11.37 -1.42
C PHE A 35 18.76 11.11 0.05
N MET A 36 19.00 9.85 0.44
CA MET A 36 19.27 9.47 1.83
C MET A 36 20.67 9.85 2.32
N PHE A 37 21.64 9.93 1.42
CA PHE A 37 23.02 10.20 1.79
C PHE A 37 23.42 11.67 1.71
N GLY A 38 22.48 12.54 1.29
CA GLY A 38 22.78 13.95 1.01
C GLY A 38 22.95 14.86 2.23
N ASN A 39 22.79 14.33 3.46
CA ASN A 39 22.87 15.07 4.72
C ASN A 39 22.13 16.42 4.63
N LEU A 40 20.88 16.35 4.17
CA LEU A 40 20.08 17.50 3.79
C LEU A 40 19.43 18.14 5.02
N ASN A 41 18.95 19.37 4.89
CA ASN A 41 18.14 19.96 5.94
C ASN A 41 16.90 19.08 6.22
N PRO A 42 16.55 18.79 7.48
CA PRO A 42 15.41 17.93 7.83
C PRO A 42 14.08 18.33 7.16
N TRP A 43 13.86 19.63 6.92
CA TRP A 43 12.68 20.10 6.19
C TRP A 43 12.69 19.66 4.73
N ILE A 44 13.86 19.67 4.08
CA ILE A 44 14.03 19.21 2.71
C ILE A 44 13.82 17.69 2.65
N GLU A 45 14.39 16.94 3.59
CA GLU A 45 14.17 15.50 3.72
C GLU A 45 12.69 15.16 3.92
N LEU A 46 11.96 15.95 4.72
CA LEU A 46 10.52 15.79 4.90
C LEU A 46 9.75 16.00 3.60
N PHE A 47 10.04 17.08 2.86
CA PHE A 47 9.39 17.33 1.57
C PHE A 47 9.68 16.21 0.55
N ILE A 48 10.91 15.73 0.51
CA ILE A 48 11.31 14.59 -0.33
C ILE A 48 10.55 13.32 0.08
N GLY A 49 10.54 13.00 1.38
CA GLY A 49 9.82 11.84 1.91
C GLY A 49 8.32 11.88 1.59
N ILE A 50 7.70 13.05 1.68
CA ILE A 50 6.30 13.26 1.26
C ILE A 50 6.15 13.09 -0.26
N ALA A 51 7.04 13.68 -1.06
CA ALA A 51 7.00 13.59 -2.52
C ALA A 51 7.13 12.15 -3.04
N PHE A 52 7.86 11.29 -2.33
CA PHE A 52 7.94 9.85 -2.63
C PHE A 52 6.77 9.04 -2.07
N THR A 53 6.26 9.40 -0.89
CA THR A 53 5.16 8.67 -0.25
C THR A 53 3.81 8.92 -0.92
N VAL A 54 3.53 10.15 -1.36
CA VAL A 54 2.23 10.53 -1.94
C VAL A 54 1.87 9.71 -3.19
N PRO A 55 2.76 9.56 -4.20
CA PRO A 55 2.48 8.73 -5.37
C PRO A 55 2.18 7.27 -5.02
N ILE A 56 2.89 6.70 -4.04
CA ILE A 56 2.67 5.33 -3.56
C ILE A 56 1.26 5.21 -2.95
N MET A 57 0.88 6.17 -2.10
CA MET A 57 -0.44 6.18 -1.49
C MET A 57 -1.55 6.34 -2.54
N ILE A 58 -1.33 7.11 -3.60
CA ILE A 58 -2.26 7.23 -4.73
C ILE A 58 -2.41 5.88 -5.45
N LEU A 59 -1.31 5.17 -5.71
CA LEU A 59 -1.35 3.85 -6.34
C LEU A 59 -2.11 2.83 -5.47
N TYR A 60 -1.88 2.84 -4.15
CA TYR A 60 -2.61 1.97 -3.22
C TYR A 60 -4.10 2.33 -3.16
N PHE A 61 -4.44 3.62 -3.21
CA PHE A 61 -5.81 4.07 -3.28
C PHE A 61 -6.49 3.59 -4.58
N HIS A 62 -5.83 3.70 -5.73
CA HIS A 62 -6.36 3.19 -6.99
C HIS A 62 -6.56 1.67 -6.97
N ALA A 63 -5.56 0.91 -6.51
CA ALA A 63 -5.66 -0.54 -6.39
C ALA A 63 -6.83 -0.96 -5.47
N GLY A 64 -6.99 -0.31 -4.31
CA GLY A 64 -8.11 -0.57 -3.41
C GLY A 64 -9.47 -0.28 -4.05
N GLY A 65 -9.56 0.82 -4.81
CA GLY A 65 -10.76 1.16 -5.58
C GLY A 65 -11.11 0.13 -6.64
N GLU A 66 -10.14 -0.33 -7.43
CA GLU A 66 -10.36 -1.34 -8.48
C GLU A 66 -10.88 -2.66 -7.91
N GLU A 67 -10.32 -3.13 -6.80
CA GLU A 67 -10.78 -4.34 -6.12
C GLU A 67 -12.18 -4.19 -5.54
N GLY A 68 -12.51 -3.01 -4.99
CA GLY A 68 -13.85 -2.69 -4.53
C GLY A 68 -14.89 -2.79 -5.66
N ALA A 69 -14.56 -2.25 -6.86
CA ALA A 69 -15.41 -2.35 -8.03
C ALA A 69 -15.55 -3.79 -8.54
N ARG A 70 -14.45 -4.56 -8.51
CA ARG A 70 -14.41 -5.95 -8.96
C ARG A 70 -15.26 -6.87 -8.09
N GLU A 71 -15.16 -6.74 -6.77
CA GLU A 71 -15.99 -7.50 -5.82
C GLU A 71 -17.48 -7.16 -6.00
N PHE A 72 -17.82 -5.88 -6.17
CA PHE A 72 -19.21 -5.48 -6.43
C PHE A 72 -19.76 -6.14 -7.71
N LYS A 73 -18.99 -6.12 -8.80
CA LYS A 73 -19.36 -6.76 -10.07
C LYS A 73 -19.52 -8.28 -9.93
N ARG A 74 -18.66 -8.92 -9.13
CA ARG A 74 -18.72 -10.37 -8.85
C ARG A 74 -20.01 -10.76 -8.13
N LEU A 75 -20.43 -9.96 -7.14
CA LEU A 75 -21.58 -10.27 -6.30
C LEU A 75 -22.91 -9.91 -6.97
N ASN A 76 -22.94 -8.84 -7.75
CA ASN A 76 -24.15 -8.27 -8.34
C ASN A 76 -24.17 -8.35 -9.87
N GLY A 77 -23.53 -9.34 -10.49
CA GLY A 77 -23.71 -9.62 -11.92
C GLY A 77 -25.11 -10.17 -12.18
N ILE A 78 -26.10 -9.30 -12.39
CA ILE A 78 -27.54 -9.67 -12.42
C ILE A 78 -28.18 -9.61 -13.81
N THR A 79 -29.14 -10.51 -14.05
CA THR A 79 -30.07 -10.51 -15.21
C THR A 79 -31.34 -9.69 -14.91
N VAL A 80 -32.08 -9.28 -15.95
CA VAL A 80 -33.22 -8.33 -15.90
C VAL A 80 -34.30 -8.69 -14.87
N GLU A 81 -34.59 -9.97 -14.66
CA GLU A 81 -35.62 -10.42 -13.70
C GLU A 81 -35.21 -10.20 -12.24
N GLN A 82 -33.92 -10.34 -11.94
CA GLN A 82 -33.34 -10.19 -10.61
C GLN A 82 -33.03 -8.72 -10.28
N ALA A 83 -33.14 -7.87 -11.28
CA ALA A 83 -33.04 -6.43 -11.16
C ALA A 83 -34.22 -5.88 -10.31
N LYS A 84 -35.43 -6.47 -10.46
CA LYS A 84 -36.64 -6.09 -9.70
C LYS A 84 -36.48 -6.19 -8.16
N THR A 85 -35.49 -6.94 -7.67
CA THR A 85 -35.22 -7.14 -6.24
C THR A 85 -34.10 -6.26 -5.66
N GLY A 86 -33.46 -5.39 -6.46
CA GLY A 86 -32.31 -4.59 -6.01
C GLY A 86 -31.01 -5.39 -5.90
N CYS A 87 -29.98 -4.85 -5.22
CA CYS A 87 -28.68 -5.54 -5.04
C CYS A 87 -28.90 -6.93 -4.43
N LYS A 88 -28.39 -7.98 -5.09
CA LYS A 88 -28.54 -9.38 -4.64
C LYS A 88 -27.81 -9.68 -3.33
N LYS A 89 -26.61 -9.12 -3.16
CA LYS A 89 -25.78 -9.31 -1.95
C LYS A 89 -25.07 -8.01 -1.59
N ALA A 90 -25.15 -7.63 -0.31
CA ALA A 90 -24.35 -6.55 0.23
C ALA A 90 -22.86 -6.97 0.21
N PRO A 91 -21.98 -6.22 -0.48
CA PRO A 91 -20.55 -6.50 -0.44
C PRO A 91 -20.03 -6.31 0.99
N ASN A 92 -19.22 -7.25 1.46
CA ASN A 92 -18.65 -7.17 2.81
C ASN A 92 -17.45 -6.20 2.80
N PRO A 93 -17.51 -5.05 3.51
CA PRO A 93 -16.41 -4.09 3.54
C PRO A 93 -15.13 -4.65 4.19
N PHE A 94 -15.26 -5.65 5.06
CA PHE A 94 -14.12 -6.28 5.75
C PHE A 94 -13.32 -7.22 4.86
N LYS A 95 -13.85 -7.63 3.71
CA LYS A 95 -13.11 -8.49 2.77
C LYS A 95 -11.87 -7.78 2.20
N GLY A 96 -11.88 -6.44 2.17
CA GLY A 96 -10.72 -5.62 1.84
C GLY A 96 -9.48 -5.96 2.68
N ILE A 97 -9.67 -6.34 3.95
CA ILE A 97 -8.58 -6.67 4.87
C ILE A 97 -7.80 -7.89 4.35
N ILE A 98 -8.50 -8.88 3.79
CA ILE A 98 -7.88 -10.10 3.27
C ILE A 98 -6.89 -9.76 2.16
N TYR A 99 -7.15 -8.74 1.33
CA TYR A 99 -6.27 -8.38 0.22
C TYR A 99 -4.97 -7.68 0.64
N VAL A 100 -4.98 -7.00 1.80
CA VAL A 100 -3.80 -6.29 2.34
C VAL A 100 -3.09 -7.05 3.46
N LEU A 101 -3.71 -8.11 3.98
CA LEU A 101 -3.20 -8.87 5.12
C LEU A 101 -1.78 -9.44 4.88
N PRO A 102 -1.46 -10.08 3.74
CA PRO A 102 -0.11 -10.57 3.51
C PRO A 102 0.94 -9.46 3.50
N TYR A 103 0.65 -8.31 2.90
CA TYR A 103 1.53 -7.13 2.92
C TYR A 103 1.79 -6.65 4.36
N LEU A 104 0.74 -6.50 5.16
CA LEU A 104 0.85 -6.05 6.55
C LEU A 104 1.66 -7.05 7.39
N LEU A 105 1.30 -8.34 7.33
CA LEU A 105 1.97 -9.39 8.11
C LEU A 105 3.44 -9.52 7.75
N LEU A 106 3.77 -9.51 6.46
CA LEU A 106 5.15 -9.64 6.02
C LEU A 106 5.98 -8.40 6.41
N SER A 107 5.41 -7.20 6.30
CA SER A 107 6.08 -5.96 6.71
C SER A 107 6.37 -5.96 8.21
N LEU A 108 5.39 -6.34 9.04
CA LEU A 108 5.54 -6.42 10.49
C LEU A 108 6.49 -7.54 10.92
N LEU A 109 6.46 -8.69 10.24
CA LEU A 109 7.36 -9.80 10.54
C LEU A 109 8.81 -9.44 10.22
N MET A 110 9.06 -8.83 9.06
CA MET A 110 10.40 -8.38 8.67
C MET A 110 10.92 -7.29 9.61
N SER A 111 10.06 -6.36 10.02
CA SER A 111 10.46 -5.29 10.93
C SER A 111 10.65 -5.79 12.37
N ALA A 112 9.85 -6.76 12.83
CA ALA A 112 10.04 -7.40 14.14
C ALA A 112 11.31 -8.25 14.17
N LEU A 113 11.63 -8.96 13.07
CA LEU A 113 12.88 -9.69 12.93
C LEU A 113 14.08 -8.73 12.94
N CYS A 114 13.93 -7.54 12.36
CA CYS A 114 14.94 -6.49 12.38
C CYS A 114 15.21 -5.98 13.80
N TRP A 115 14.16 -5.81 14.59
CA TRP A 115 14.27 -5.48 15.99
C TRP A 115 14.90 -6.61 16.83
N ALA A 116 14.54 -7.87 16.59
CA ALA A 116 15.01 -9.00 17.37
C ALA A 116 16.48 -9.37 17.11
N VAL A 117 16.91 -9.35 15.84
CA VAL A 117 18.29 -9.71 15.45
C VAL A 117 19.24 -8.52 15.65
N ASP A 118 18.71 -7.29 15.54
CA ASP A 118 19.42 -6.03 15.67
C ASP A 118 20.67 -5.88 14.78
N ASN A 119 20.77 -6.68 13.71
CA ASN A 119 21.88 -6.67 12.77
C ASN A 119 21.81 -5.45 11.83
N GLN A 120 22.93 -4.73 11.73
CA GLN A 120 23.04 -3.49 10.96
C GLN A 120 22.83 -3.66 9.45
N ILE A 121 23.34 -4.75 8.85
CA ILE A 121 23.15 -5.03 7.42
C ILE A 121 21.67 -5.25 7.12
N PHE A 122 20.98 -5.97 8.01
CA PHE A 122 19.55 -6.24 7.86
C PHE A 122 18.70 -4.98 8.04
N LYS A 123 19.07 -4.10 8.99
CA LYS A 123 18.46 -2.76 9.15
C LYS A 123 18.58 -1.95 7.87
N VAL A 124 19.78 -1.83 7.31
CA VAL A 124 20.03 -1.05 6.08
C VAL A 124 19.23 -1.64 4.92
N PHE A 125 19.25 -2.96 4.74
CA PHE A 125 18.48 -3.61 3.68
C PHE A 125 16.98 -3.33 3.81
N LEU A 126 16.42 -3.46 5.02
CA LEU A 126 15.00 -3.19 5.27
C LEU A 126 14.65 -1.73 5.02
N LEU A 127 15.50 -0.79 5.44
CA LEU A 127 15.30 0.64 5.23
C LEU A 127 15.40 1.03 3.75
N VAL A 128 16.26 0.35 2.97
CA VAL A 128 16.30 0.52 1.52
C VAL A 128 15.01 0.01 0.87
N VAL A 129 14.47 -1.14 1.29
CA VAL A 129 13.18 -1.63 0.75
C VAL A 129 12.02 -0.72 1.13
N PHE A 130 12.08 -0.11 2.32
CA PHE A 130 11.08 0.81 2.83
C PHE A 130 11.53 2.27 2.74
N MET A 131 12.25 2.63 1.68
CA MET A 131 12.90 3.94 1.54
C MET A 131 11.99 5.14 1.80
N PRO A 132 10.76 5.20 1.26
CA PRO A 132 9.87 6.34 1.47
C PRO A 132 9.52 6.50 2.96
N ALA A 133 9.33 5.38 3.67
CA ALA A 133 9.13 5.38 5.11
C ALA A 133 10.41 5.80 5.85
N ALA A 134 11.55 5.32 5.37
CA ALA A 134 12.86 5.55 5.95
C ALA A 134 13.27 7.04 5.91
N ILE A 135 13.02 7.73 4.79
CA ILE A 135 13.27 9.18 4.63
C ILE A 135 12.36 9.99 5.57
N LEU A 136 11.09 9.59 5.72
CA LEU A 136 10.19 10.22 6.70
C LEU A 136 10.65 9.98 8.15
N GLY A 137 11.16 8.78 8.44
CA GLY A 137 11.75 8.45 9.74
C GLY A 137 13.02 9.26 10.02
N GLN A 138 13.82 9.56 8.99
CA GLN A 138 14.99 10.41 9.10
C GLN A 138 14.62 11.87 9.36
N ALA A 139 13.68 12.42 8.59
CA ALA A 139 13.20 13.78 8.75
C ALA A 139 12.56 14.04 10.13
N THR A 140 12.04 12.99 10.77
CA THR A 140 11.44 13.06 12.12
C THR A 140 12.45 12.78 13.24
N GLY A 141 13.71 12.46 12.90
CA GLY A 141 14.76 12.09 13.85
C GLY A 141 14.62 10.71 14.48
N LEU A 142 13.65 9.89 14.04
CA LEU A 142 13.48 8.51 14.50
C LEU A 142 14.56 7.58 13.93
N ILE A 143 14.99 7.83 12.69
CA ILE A 143 16.07 7.10 12.04
C ILE A 143 17.25 8.05 11.90
N VAL A 144 18.43 7.57 12.30
CA VAL A 144 19.68 8.29 12.11
C VAL A 144 20.58 7.41 11.26
N TYR A 145 20.78 7.81 10.01
CA TYR A 145 21.84 7.18 9.21
C TYR A 145 23.16 7.68 9.76
N PRO A 146 23.99 6.79 10.25
CA PRO A 146 25.30 7.22 10.63
C PRO A 146 26.14 7.46 9.40
N GLN A 147 26.77 8.62 9.40
CA GLN A 147 27.77 8.96 8.43
C GLN A 147 29.00 9.35 9.23
N GLU A 148 29.96 8.43 9.35
CA GLU A 148 31.34 8.85 9.57
C GLU A 148 32.00 8.94 8.20
N VAL A 149 32.34 10.15 7.78
CA VAL A 149 33.23 10.33 6.63
C VAL A 149 34.63 10.04 7.14
N VAL A 150 35.14 8.84 6.85
CA VAL A 150 36.51 8.49 7.16
C VAL A 150 37.36 8.86 5.95
N TYR A 151 38.34 9.74 6.16
CA TYR A 151 39.27 10.15 5.12
C TYR A 151 40.44 9.18 5.10
N ASP A 152 40.54 8.32 4.08
CA ASP A 152 41.72 7.48 3.92
C ASP A 152 42.87 8.36 3.40
N LYS A 153 43.87 8.62 4.25
CA LYS A 153 45.10 9.30 3.80
C LYS A 153 45.92 8.46 2.82
N GLY A 154 45.62 7.15 2.68
CA GLY A 154 46.30 6.27 1.73
C GLY A 154 45.69 6.22 0.32
N LEU A 155 44.41 6.54 0.16
CA LEU A 155 43.67 6.45 -1.11
C LEU A 155 43.20 7.83 -1.65
N GLU A 156 43.38 8.92 -0.90
CA GLU A 156 42.86 10.26 -1.24
C GLU A 156 41.34 10.28 -1.56
N THR A 157 40.60 9.31 -1.02
CA THR A 157 39.15 9.17 -1.24
C THR A 157 38.40 9.16 0.08
N GLU A 158 37.32 9.93 0.14
CA GLU A 158 36.34 9.90 1.22
C GLU A 158 35.49 8.64 1.10
N TYR A 159 35.42 7.85 2.17
CA TYR A 159 34.47 6.74 2.26
C TYR A 159 33.59 6.93 3.51
N THR A 160 32.30 6.72 3.33
CA THR A 160 31.31 6.79 4.41
C THR A 160 31.26 5.45 5.13
N VAL A 161 31.68 5.43 6.39
CA VAL A 161 31.48 4.33 7.32
C VAL A 161 30.19 4.58 8.09
N ILE A 162 29.31 3.58 8.09
CA ILE A 162 28.00 3.64 8.76
C ILE A 162 28.23 3.20 10.22
N GLU A 163 28.50 4.10 11.18
CA GLU A 163 28.83 3.72 12.57
C GLU A 163 27.75 3.94 13.66
N GLY A 164 27.04 5.06 13.69
CA GLY A 164 25.89 5.30 14.58
C GLY A 164 24.69 4.34 14.40
N THR A 165 24.42 3.61 15.46
CA THR A 165 23.41 2.55 15.48
C THR A 165 21.99 3.12 15.57
N THR A 166 21.26 3.19 14.45
CA THR A 166 19.78 3.27 14.53
C THR A 166 19.28 2.03 15.30
N SER A 167 18.49 2.26 16.35
CA SER A 167 17.86 1.18 17.12
C SER A 167 16.91 0.37 16.24
N GLY A 168 16.97 -0.96 16.31
CA GLY A 168 16.02 -1.82 15.60
C GLY A 168 14.55 -1.54 15.95
N LEU A 169 14.28 -1.02 17.16
CA LEU A 169 12.96 -0.57 17.58
C LEU A 169 12.46 0.61 16.74
N ASN A 170 13.32 1.57 16.41
CA ASN A 170 12.92 2.73 15.62
C ASN A 170 12.60 2.32 14.18
N VAL A 171 13.40 1.41 13.62
CA VAL A 171 13.12 0.79 12.31
C VAL A 171 11.77 0.07 12.34
N PHE A 172 11.50 -0.69 13.41
CA PHE A 172 10.21 -1.35 13.61
C PHE A 172 9.05 -0.37 13.60
N ILE A 173 9.13 0.69 14.39
CA ILE A 173 8.07 1.71 14.50
C ILE A 173 7.80 2.36 13.14
N VAL A 174 8.85 2.81 12.44
CA VAL A 174 8.70 3.51 11.15
C VAL A 174 8.04 2.61 10.10
N VAL A 175 8.52 1.36 9.97
CA VAL A 175 7.96 0.40 9.00
C VAL A 175 6.52 0.01 9.38
N ALA A 176 6.25 -0.23 10.66
CA ALA A 176 4.93 -0.62 11.14
C ALA A 176 3.90 0.48 10.90
N VAL A 177 4.22 1.72 11.28
CA VAL A 177 3.34 2.88 11.08
C VAL A 177 3.06 3.09 9.59
N PHE A 178 4.10 3.03 8.75
CA PHE A 178 3.91 3.17 7.32
C PHE A 178 3.02 2.08 6.74
N ALA A 179 3.26 0.82 7.09
CA ALA A 179 2.48 -0.31 6.62
C ALA A 179 1.00 -0.20 7.03
N ILE A 180 0.72 0.25 8.26
CA ILE A 180 -0.64 0.49 8.74
C ILE A 180 -1.32 1.59 7.92
N ILE A 181 -0.66 2.72 7.69
CA ILE A 181 -1.20 3.84 6.90
C ILE A 181 -1.49 3.37 5.47
N ALA A 182 -0.57 2.65 4.83
CA ALA A 182 -0.73 2.09 3.50
C ALA A 182 -1.98 1.19 3.39
N CYS A 183 -2.15 0.28 4.35
CA CYS A 183 -3.32 -0.60 4.44
C CYS A 183 -4.62 0.20 4.64
N MET A 184 -4.60 1.25 5.47
CA MET A 184 -5.76 2.11 5.68
C MET A 184 -6.16 2.84 4.41
N VAL A 185 -5.21 3.40 3.66
CA VAL A 185 -5.47 4.09 2.39
C VAL A 185 -6.14 3.16 1.38
N PHE A 186 -5.63 1.94 1.23
CA PHE A 186 -6.24 0.90 0.38
C PHE A 186 -7.67 0.58 0.83
N MET A 187 -7.87 0.35 2.14
CA MET A 187 -9.17 0.01 2.72
C MET A 187 -10.21 1.11 2.53
N ILE A 188 -9.82 2.37 2.72
CA ILE A 188 -10.71 3.53 2.52
C ILE A 188 -11.17 3.57 1.06
N ALA A 189 -10.27 3.37 0.11
CA ALA A 189 -10.61 3.35 -1.32
C ALA A 189 -11.56 2.19 -1.67
N TYR A 190 -11.27 1.00 -1.14
CA TYR A 190 -12.10 -0.20 -1.31
C TYR A 190 -13.53 0.03 -0.83
N ILE A 191 -13.70 0.50 0.40
CA ILE A 191 -15.01 0.77 1.00
C ILE A 191 -15.73 1.87 0.24
N ARG A 192 -15.03 2.96 -0.11
CA ARG A 192 -15.60 4.07 -0.87
C ARG A 192 -16.14 3.61 -2.21
N LYS A 193 -15.39 2.78 -2.95
CA LYS A 193 -15.82 2.30 -4.26
C LYS A 193 -17.02 1.37 -4.15
N ILE A 194 -17.04 0.48 -3.16
CA ILE A 194 -18.20 -0.38 -2.89
C ILE A 194 -19.47 0.44 -2.63
N ARG A 195 -19.38 1.49 -1.81
CA ARG A 195 -20.52 2.38 -1.53
C ARG A 195 -20.98 3.09 -2.79
N GLN A 196 -20.06 3.69 -3.53
CA GLN A 196 -20.37 4.37 -4.79
C GLN A 196 -21.06 3.44 -5.79
N SER A 197 -20.54 2.23 -5.99
CA SER A 197 -21.13 1.24 -6.89
C SER A 197 -22.52 0.79 -6.45
N LYS A 198 -22.77 0.66 -5.15
CA LYS A 198 -24.09 0.35 -4.59
C LYS A 198 -25.09 1.46 -4.88
N ASP A 199 -24.71 2.72 -4.67
CA ASP A 199 -25.59 3.87 -4.86
C ASP A 199 -25.95 4.05 -6.34
N THR A 200 -24.95 3.94 -7.24
CA THR A 200 -25.17 3.96 -8.69
C THR A 200 -26.08 2.82 -9.14
N PHE A 201 -25.87 1.61 -8.63
CA PHE A 201 -26.70 0.46 -8.96
C PHE A 201 -28.16 0.65 -8.51
N ASN A 202 -28.37 1.14 -7.28
CA ASN A 202 -29.72 1.40 -6.77
C ASN A 202 -30.45 2.48 -7.59
N SER A 203 -29.75 3.53 -7.99
CA SER A 203 -30.29 4.59 -8.86
C SER A 203 -30.69 4.04 -10.23
N PHE A 204 -29.79 3.30 -10.90
CA PHE A 204 -30.07 2.66 -12.19
C PHE A 204 -31.26 1.69 -12.10
N MET A 205 -31.36 0.94 -11.00
CA MET A 205 -32.47 0.01 -10.84
C MET A 205 -33.81 0.71 -10.62
N THR A 206 -33.81 1.83 -9.90
CA THR A 206 -35.01 2.65 -9.71
C THR A 206 -35.53 3.17 -11.05
N GLU A 207 -34.63 3.58 -11.94
CA GLU A 207 -34.96 4.05 -13.29
C GLU A 207 -35.59 2.94 -14.14
N ILE A 208 -35.00 1.74 -14.18
CA ILE A 208 -35.57 0.59 -14.92
C ILE A 208 -36.98 0.27 -14.44
N VAL A 209 -37.20 0.21 -13.12
CA VAL A 209 -38.51 -0.14 -12.55
C VAL A 209 -39.54 0.95 -12.85
N MET A 210 -39.16 2.23 -12.81
CA MET A 210 -40.06 3.32 -13.22
C MET A 210 -40.43 3.19 -14.70
N ASN A 211 -39.45 2.96 -15.58
CA ASN A 211 -39.69 2.89 -17.01
C ASN A 211 -40.59 1.70 -17.41
N ASP A 212 -40.41 0.53 -16.77
CA ASP A 212 -41.27 -0.65 -16.97
C ASP A 212 -42.73 -0.41 -16.50
N LYS A 213 -42.93 0.40 -15.44
CA LYS A 213 -44.28 0.81 -15.00
C LYS A 213 -44.97 1.73 -16.00
N PHE A 214 -44.22 2.60 -16.69
CA PHE A 214 -44.79 3.49 -17.71
C PHE A 214 -45.09 2.75 -19.01
N ARG A 215 -44.35 1.69 -19.34
CA ARG A 215 -44.56 0.91 -20.58
C ARG A 215 -45.75 -0.05 -20.53
N ASN A 216 -46.22 -0.41 -19.34
CA ASN A 216 -47.35 -1.32 -19.12
C ASN A 216 -48.65 -0.59 -18.72
N LYS A 217 -48.72 0.73 -18.92
CA LYS A 217 -49.94 1.54 -18.85
C LYS A 217 -50.34 1.95 -20.26
#